data_AF-A0A834EAN9-F1
#
_entry.id   AF-A0A834EAN9-F1
#
_cell.length_a   1.000
_cell.length_b   1.000
_cell.length_c   1.000
_cell.angle_alpha   90.00
_cell.angle_beta   90.00
_cell.angle_gamma   90.00
#
_symmetry.space_group_name_H-M   'P 1'
#
loop_
_entity.id
_entity.type
_entity.pdbx_description
1 polymer ?
#
loop_
_entity_poly.entity_id
_entity_poly.type
_entity_poly.pdbx_seq_one_letter_code
_entity_poly.pdbx_strand_id
1 'polypeptide(L)'
;MASVSYYFLLVLAFLDLHATWPPCLPGCTCSEENFGRTLQCMSLSLRKIPGKLPEEFKQVRIERSSLLELPSGSFVNMSTVEYLWLNFNDATVIYLGALEHLSELKELILEGNKLQYCGQRSMPPLF
;
A
#
# COMPACT_ATOMS: atom_id res chain seq x y z
N MET A 1 -27.23 17.92 -35.32
CA MET A 1 -27.37 16.68 -34.53
C MET A 1 -26.04 15.94 -34.32
N ALA A 2 -25.13 15.88 -35.30
CA ALA A 2 -23.81 15.22 -35.13
C ALA A 2 -22.84 15.91 -34.15
N SER A 3 -22.85 17.25 -34.09
CA SER A 3 -21.93 18.04 -33.25
C SER A 3 -22.14 17.79 -31.74
N VAL A 4 -23.39 17.69 -31.28
CA VAL A 4 -23.72 17.43 -29.86
C VAL A 4 -23.26 16.03 -29.43
N SER A 5 -23.40 15.04 -30.31
CA SER A 5 -22.90 13.68 -30.06
C SER A 5 -21.38 13.62 -29.98
N TYR A 6 -20.66 14.43 -30.78
CA TYR A 6 -19.20 14.52 -30.72
C TYR A 6 -18.71 15.14 -29.41
N TYR A 7 -19.30 16.26 -28.96
CA TYR A 7 -18.98 16.85 -27.66
C TYR A 7 -19.31 15.92 -26.50
N PHE A 8 -20.43 15.19 -26.58
CA PHE A 8 -20.80 14.19 -25.59
C PHE A 8 -19.78 13.04 -25.52
N LEU A 9 -19.32 12.53 -26.66
CA LEU A 9 -18.28 11.50 -26.73
C LEU A 9 -16.92 12.00 -26.22
N LEU A 10 -16.57 13.27 -26.50
CA LEU A 10 -15.36 13.88 -25.95
C LEU A 10 -15.45 14.01 -24.42
N VAL A 11 -16.58 14.45 -23.86
CA VAL A 11 -16.78 14.56 -22.41
C VAL A 11 -16.69 13.19 -21.72
N LEU A 12 -17.25 12.13 -22.31
CA LEU A 12 -17.08 10.76 -21.80
C LEU A 12 -15.62 10.31 -21.81
N ALA A 13 -14.89 10.58 -22.91
CA ALA A 13 -13.46 10.28 -23.02
C ALA A 13 -12.59 11.08 -22.02
N PHE A 14 -13.01 12.29 -21.63
CA PHE A 14 -12.34 13.07 -20.58
C PHE A 14 -12.71 12.62 -19.16
N LEU A 15 -13.91 12.08 -18.93
CA LEU A 15 -14.32 11.50 -17.65
C LEU A 15 -13.61 10.18 -17.35
N ASP A 16 -13.25 9.41 -18.39
CA ASP A 16 -12.46 8.17 -18.30
C ASP A 16 -10.95 8.42 -18.05
N LEU A 17 -10.50 9.69 -17.99
CA LEU A 17 -9.10 10.09 -17.80
C LEU A 17 -8.80 10.60 -16.38
N HIS A 18 -9.62 10.27 -15.38
CA HIS A 18 -9.14 10.23 -14.02
C HIS A 18 -8.54 8.85 -13.81
N ALA A 19 -7.24 8.79 -13.54
CA ALA A 19 -6.52 7.55 -13.26
C ALA A 19 -7.24 6.74 -12.17
N THR A 20 -8.14 5.85 -12.59
CA THR A 20 -8.80 4.89 -11.73
C THR A 20 -7.78 3.78 -11.54
N TRP A 21 -6.87 3.97 -10.57
CA TRP A 21 -6.13 2.82 -10.06
C TRP A 21 -7.15 1.73 -9.72
N PRO A 22 -6.85 0.46 -10.03
CA PRO A 22 -7.74 -0.63 -9.63
C PRO A 22 -8.04 -0.48 -8.13
N PRO A 23 -9.29 -0.70 -7.70
CA PRO A 23 -9.68 -0.60 -6.30
C PRO A 23 -8.96 -1.64 -5.43
N CYS A 24 -8.19 -2.56 -6.01
CA CYS A 24 -7.36 -3.48 -5.25
C CYS A 24 -6.04 -3.72 -5.97
N LEU A 25 -4.97 -3.94 -5.21
CA LEU A 25 -3.68 -4.29 -5.78
C LEU A 25 -3.78 -5.64 -6.52
N PRO A 26 -3.30 -5.77 -7.76
CA PRO A 26 -3.32 -7.05 -8.48
C PRO A 26 -2.63 -8.17 -7.67
N GLY A 27 -3.31 -9.30 -7.53
CA GLY A 27 -2.84 -10.44 -6.73
C GLY A 27 -3.16 -10.35 -5.23
N CYS A 28 -3.75 -9.25 -4.78
CA CYS A 28 -4.34 -9.13 -3.44
C CYS A 28 -5.86 -9.25 -3.51
N THR A 29 -6.44 -9.57 -2.36
CA THR A 29 -7.88 -9.57 -2.13
C THR A 29 -8.24 -8.35 -1.32
N CYS A 30 -9.28 -7.63 -1.73
CA CYS A 30 -9.86 -6.55 -0.95
C CYS A 30 -11.28 -6.91 -0.56
N SER A 31 -11.65 -6.70 0.70
CA SER A 31 -13.01 -6.94 1.20
C SER A 31 -13.50 -5.80 2.09
N GLU A 32 -14.80 -5.59 2.09
CA GLU A 32 -15.48 -4.59 2.90
C GLU A 32 -16.10 -5.30 4.10
N GLU A 33 -15.52 -5.10 5.28
CA GLU A 33 -15.97 -5.69 6.53
C GLU A 33 -16.68 -4.64 7.39
N ASN A 34 -17.35 -5.09 8.47
CA ASN A 34 -18.03 -4.19 9.42
C ASN A 34 -17.09 -3.15 10.07
N PHE A 35 -15.79 -3.44 10.10
CA PHE A 35 -14.76 -2.58 10.70
C PHE A 35 -13.99 -1.77 9.65
N GLY A 36 -14.47 -1.76 8.41
CA GLY A 36 -13.89 -1.06 7.27
C GLY A 36 -13.21 -1.98 6.27
N ARG A 37 -12.56 -1.38 5.29
CA ARG A 37 -11.95 -2.09 4.18
C ARG A 37 -10.67 -2.81 4.57
N THR A 38 -10.49 -4.02 4.05
CA THR A 38 -9.30 -4.84 4.25
C THR A 38 -8.53 -5.01 2.93
N LEU A 39 -7.20 -5.02 3.02
CA LEU A 39 -6.29 -5.43 1.96
C LEU A 39 -5.53 -6.67 2.41
N GLN A 40 -5.65 -7.76 1.66
CA GLN A 40 -4.94 -9.01 1.94
C GLN A 40 -4.08 -9.43 0.75
N CYS A 41 -2.78 -9.38 0.93
CA CYS A 41 -1.77 -9.82 -0.03
C CYS A 41 -1.03 -11.02 0.56
N MET A 42 -0.99 -12.14 -0.18
CA MET A 42 -0.29 -13.35 0.26
C MET A 42 0.54 -13.95 -0.86
N SER A 43 1.77 -14.35 -0.56
CA SER A 43 2.66 -15.04 -1.51
C SER A 43 3.03 -14.23 -2.78
N LEU A 44 2.97 -12.90 -2.72
CA LEU A 44 3.36 -12.00 -3.82
C LEU A 44 4.82 -11.56 -3.70
N SER A 45 5.59 -11.50 -4.79
CA SER A 45 6.98 -10.98 -4.76
C SER A 45 7.05 -9.45 -4.78
N LEU A 46 6.52 -8.78 -3.75
CA LEU A 46 6.37 -7.32 -3.73
C LEU A 46 7.70 -6.57 -3.58
N ARG A 47 8.66 -7.11 -2.82
CA ARG A 47 9.95 -6.50 -2.40
C ARG A 47 9.82 -5.19 -1.60
N LYS A 48 8.90 -4.30 -1.98
CA LYS A 48 8.53 -3.03 -1.34
C LYS A 48 7.01 -2.84 -1.37
N ILE A 49 6.50 -1.96 -0.53
CA ILE A 49 5.09 -1.54 -0.57
C ILE A 49 4.87 -0.68 -1.83
N PRO A 50 3.83 -0.93 -2.65
CA PRO A 50 3.50 -0.05 -3.77
C PRO A 50 3.04 1.30 -3.23
N GLY A 51 3.83 2.35 -3.49
CA GLY A 51 3.78 3.63 -2.76
C GLY A 51 2.52 4.48 -2.92
N LYS A 52 1.48 4.00 -3.62
CA LYS A 52 0.20 4.70 -3.76
C LYS A 52 -0.93 3.67 -3.86
N LEU A 53 -1.50 3.29 -2.72
CA LEU A 53 -2.77 2.60 -2.69
C LEU A 53 -3.87 3.68 -2.59
N PRO A 54 -4.87 3.67 -3.50
CA PRO A 54 -5.85 4.75 -3.63
C PRO A 54 -6.91 4.78 -2.52
N GLU A 55 -6.84 3.88 -1.54
CA GLU A 55 -7.93 3.61 -0.61
C GLU A 55 -7.52 3.66 0.86
N GLU A 56 -8.45 4.17 1.64
CA GLU A 56 -8.42 4.28 3.10
C GLU A 56 -8.71 2.92 3.75
N PHE A 57 -7.79 1.97 3.59
CA PHE A 57 -7.88 0.68 4.28
C PHE A 57 -7.89 0.88 5.81
N LYS A 58 -8.65 0.04 6.51
CA LYS A 58 -8.61 -0.08 7.98
C LYS A 58 -7.68 -1.20 8.42
N GLN A 59 -7.59 -2.25 7.61
CA GLN A 59 -6.74 -3.41 7.88
C GLN A 59 -5.88 -3.73 6.65
N VAL A 60 -4.57 -3.85 6.84
CA VAL A 60 -3.64 -4.20 5.78
C VAL A 60 -2.83 -5.41 6.22
N ARG A 61 -2.96 -6.50 5.48
CA ARG A 61 -2.28 -7.77 5.71
C ARG A 61 -1.44 -8.12 4.50
N ILE A 62 -0.11 -8.11 4.67
CA ILE A 62 0.84 -8.49 3.62
C ILE A 62 1.75 -9.57 4.20
N GLU A 63 1.52 -10.82 3.81
CA GLU A 63 2.22 -11.96 4.41
C GLU A 63 2.92 -12.82 3.37
N ARG A 64 4.10 -13.36 3.72
CA ARG A 64 4.88 -14.25 2.84
C ARG A 64 5.19 -13.62 1.48
N SER A 65 5.40 -12.31 1.45
CA SER A 65 5.52 -11.49 0.25
C SER A 65 6.93 -10.95 -0.03
N SER A 66 7.93 -11.52 0.63
CA SER A 66 9.35 -11.17 0.49
C SER A 66 9.63 -9.66 0.55
N LEU A 67 8.90 -8.93 1.39
CA LEU A 67 9.24 -7.54 1.68
C LEU A 67 10.62 -7.50 2.33
N LEU A 68 11.54 -6.70 1.80
CA LEU A 68 12.95 -6.67 2.27
C LEU A 68 13.23 -5.49 3.21
N GLU A 69 12.57 -4.37 2.97
CA GLU A 69 12.73 -3.15 3.75
C GLU A 69 11.45 -2.30 3.72
N LEU A 70 11.27 -1.47 4.75
CA LEU A 70 10.21 -0.47 4.83
C LEU A 70 10.84 0.93 4.77
N PRO A 71 11.00 1.53 3.57
CA PRO A 71 11.53 2.88 3.42
C PRO A 71 10.62 3.96 4.04
N SER A 72 11.18 5.14 4.26
CA SER A 72 10.39 6.32 4.65
C SER A 72 9.23 6.55 3.68
N GLY A 73 8.05 6.88 4.21
CA GLY A 73 6.86 7.10 3.40
C GLY A 73 6.25 5.86 2.75
N SER A 74 6.64 4.64 3.15
CA SER A 74 6.02 3.39 2.68
C SER A 74 4.50 3.39 2.78
N PHE A 75 3.96 4.12 3.76
CA PHE A 75 2.54 4.19 4.09
C PHE A 75 1.98 5.63 4.05
N VAL A 76 2.55 6.51 3.21
CA VAL A 76 2.22 7.95 3.16
C VAL A 76 0.74 8.27 2.98
N ASN A 77 -0.01 7.41 2.27
CA ASN A 77 -1.45 7.58 1.99
C ASN A 77 -2.34 6.63 2.82
N MET A 78 -1.85 6.10 3.94
CA MET A 78 -2.56 5.09 4.73
C MET A 78 -2.88 5.58 6.14
N SER A 79 -3.26 6.85 6.29
CA SER A 79 -3.52 7.45 7.61
C SER A 79 -4.66 6.79 8.39
N THR A 80 -5.58 6.12 7.69
CA THR A 80 -6.75 5.46 8.28
C THR A 80 -6.47 4.05 8.80
N VAL A 81 -5.31 3.47 8.47
CA VAL A 81 -5.00 2.08 8.81
C VAL A 81 -4.85 1.93 10.32
N GLU A 82 -5.62 1.00 10.88
CA GLU A 82 -5.63 0.69 12.31
C GLU A 82 -4.84 -0.58 12.61
N TYR A 83 -4.85 -1.54 11.67
CA TYR A 83 -4.19 -2.85 11.82
C TYR A 83 -3.26 -3.11 10.65
N LEU A 84 -1.96 -3.21 10.93
CA LEU A 84 -0.93 -3.48 9.92
C LEU A 84 -0.18 -4.78 10.26
N TRP A 85 -0.36 -5.79 9.42
CA TRP A 85 0.24 -7.11 9.59
C TRP A 85 1.19 -7.41 8.44
N LEU A 86 2.49 -7.46 8.74
CA LEU A 86 3.54 -7.72 7.76
C LEU A 86 4.29 -9.02 8.08
N ASN A 87 3.57 -10.00 8.62
CA ASN A 87 4.14 -11.24 9.16
C ASN A 87 4.81 -12.10 8.08
N PHE A 88 5.84 -12.85 8.48
CA PHE A 88 6.53 -13.84 7.65
C PHE A 88 7.02 -13.27 6.32
N ASN A 89 7.46 -12.02 6.31
CA ASN A 89 8.22 -11.43 5.22
C ASN A 89 9.74 -11.56 5.50
N ASP A 90 10.56 -10.99 4.63
CA ASP A 90 12.01 -11.01 4.74
C ASP A 90 12.58 -9.66 5.19
N ALA A 91 11.78 -8.85 5.90
CA ALA A 91 12.15 -7.47 6.15
C ALA A 91 13.33 -7.43 7.12
N THR A 92 14.37 -6.69 6.74
CA THR A 92 15.61 -6.56 7.52
C THR A 92 15.75 -5.19 8.17
N VAL A 93 15.11 -4.17 7.59
CA VAL A 93 15.21 -2.78 8.01
C VAL A 93 13.85 -2.09 7.94
N ILE A 94 13.52 -1.33 8.99
CA ILE A 94 12.45 -0.34 8.99
C ILE A 94 13.10 1.03 9.17
N TYR A 95 13.02 1.87 8.14
CA TYR A 95 13.65 3.19 8.16
C TYR A 95 12.82 4.18 9.00
N LEU A 96 13.50 5.21 9.51
CA LEU A 96 12.82 6.35 10.14
C LEU A 96 11.83 6.97 9.14
N GLY A 97 10.63 7.31 9.59
CA GLY A 97 9.58 7.87 8.73
C GLY A 97 8.74 6.82 7.97
N ALA A 98 9.07 5.52 8.08
CA ALA A 98 8.30 4.48 7.38
C ALA A 98 6.84 4.42 7.85
N LEU A 99 6.62 4.54 9.16
CA LEU A 99 5.32 4.44 9.83
C LEU A 99 4.73 5.81 10.23
N GLU A 100 5.39 6.92 9.89
CA GLU A 100 5.07 8.27 10.38
C GLU A 100 3.64 8.73 10.01
N HIS A 101 3.11 8.23 8.90
CA HIS A 101 1.82 8.64 8.37
C HIS A 101 0.66 7.75 8.85
N LEU A 102 0.93 6.68 9.62
CA LEU A 102 -0.07 5.76 10.13
C LEU A 102 -0.68 6.30 11.45
N SER A 103 -1.41 7.41 11.37
CA SER A 103 -1.90 8.14 12.55
C SER A 103 -2.91 7.36 13.41
N GLU A 104 -3.70 6.48 12.79
CA GLU A 104 -4.73 5.68 13.46
C GLU A 104 -4.25 4.28 13.86
N LEU A 105 -2.94 3.99 13.74
CA LEU A 105 -2.40 2.65 13.96
C LEU A 105 -2.57 2.20 15.41
N LYS A 106 -3.31 1.10 15.59
CA LYS A 106 -3.55 0.45 16.87
C LYS A 106 -2.66 -0.78 17.05
N GLU A 107 -2.38 -1.49 15.96
CA GLU A 107 -1.60 -2.72 16.00
C GLU A 107 -0.66 -2.85 14.80
N LEU A 108 0.59 -3.23 15.10
CA LEU A 108 1.62 -3.56 14.13
C LEU A 108 2.21 -4.93 14.46
N ILE A 109 2.05 -5.90 13.56
CA ILE A 109 2.65 -7.24 13.71
C ILE A 109 3.71 -7.44 12.62
N LEU A 110 4.93 -7.76 13.08
CA LEU A 110 6.13 -7.95 12.27
C LEU A 110 6.75 -9.35 12.48
N GLU A 111 5.98 -10.29 13.03
CA GLU A 111 6.48 -11.61 13.41
C GLU A 111 7.07 -12.35 12.19
N GLY A 112 8.15 -13.10 12.39
CA GLY A 112 8.75 -13.90 11.32
C GLY A 112 9.53 -13.08 10.28
N ASN A 113 9.74 -11.78 10.49
CA ASN A 113 10.71 -10.99 9.73
C ASN A 113 12.15 -11.19 10.24
N LYS A 114 13.13 -10.69 9.48
CA LYS A 114 14.57 -10.77 9.77
C LYS A 114 15.12 -9.43 10.24
N LEU A 115 14.33 -8.70 11.03
CA LEU A 115 14.64 -7.33 11.44
C LEU A 115 15.95 -7.30 12.23
N GLN A 116 16.94 -6.58 11.70
CA GLN A 116 18.23 -6.37 12.34
C GLN A 116 18.41 -4.92 12.79
N TYR A 117 17.73 -3.98 12.13
CA TYR A 117 17.86 -2.55 12.39
C TYR A 117 16.51 -1.84 12.30
N CYS A 118 16.25 -0.98 13.28
CA CYS A 118 15.17 0.00 13.25
C CYS A 118 15.82 1.39 13.29
N GLY A 119 15.61 2.23 12.27
CA GLY A 119 16.18 3.58 12.21
C GLY A 119 17.12 3.84 11.02
N GLN A 120 18.01 4.82 11.17
CA GLN A 120 18.83 5.32 10.07
C GLN A 120 19.99 4.38 9.77
N ARG A 121 19.81 3.50 8.77
CA ARG A 121 20.91 3.17 7.87
C ARG A 121 20.90 4.29 6.83
N SER A 122 21.99 5.04 6.66
CA SER A 122 22.22 5.74 5.41
C SER A 122 22.06 4.69 4.31
N MET A 123 21.11 4.88 3.38
CA MET A 123 21.05 4.04 2.18
C MET A 123 22.47 4.01 1.61
N PRO A 124 23.13 2.83 1.49
CA PRO A 124 24.35 2.79 0.72
C PRO A 124 23.97 3.30 -0.69
N PRO A 125 24.76 4.21 -1.29
CA PRO A 125 24.50 4.63 -2.65
C PRO A 125 24.44 3.37 -3.51
N LEU A 126 23.37 3.24 -4.28
CA LEU A 126 23.26 2.22 -5.32
C LEU A 126 24.44 2.46 -6.27
N PHE A 127 25.47 1.63 -6.17
CA PHE A 127 26.50 1.51 -7.20
C PHE A 127 25.92 0.81 -8.43
#